data_AF-A0A1Y3NHD7-F1
#
_entry.id   AF-A0A1Y3NHD7-F1
#
_cell.length_a   1.000
_cell.length_b   1.000
_cell.length_c   1.000
_cell.angle_alpha   90.00
_cell.angle_beta   90.00
_cell.angle_gamma   90.00
#
_symmetry.space_group_name_H-M   'P 1'
#
loop_
_entity.id
_entity.type
_entity.pdbx_description
1 polymer ?
#
loop_
_entity_poly.entity_id
_entity_poly.type
_entity_poly.pdbx_seq_one_letter_code
_entity_poly.pdbx_strand_id
1 'polypeptide(L)'
;MNNETLDSSILKWVNTFDLKSKVNSMEELYDGVVFNEILNDINPAWFKSQSNENEGSENWVVIFNRLKKIYSLVSGFYAEELGQSIIEIESPNFNLIAKNKDIAEILKFAQLILVLAVQSEKNKEYISKITSLNQANQQWIMISIEEV
;
A
#
# COMPACT_ATOMS: atom_id res chain seq x y z
N MET A 1 8.24 -26.42 4.46
CA MET A 1 7.05 -25.94 3.73
C MET A 1 7.04 -24.44 3.91
N ASN A 2 7.22 -23.67 2.84
CA ASN A 2 7.14 -22.22 2.95
C ASN A 2 5.66 -21.88 3.16
N ASN A 3 5.28 -21.61 4.41
CA ASN A 3 3.95 -21.11 4.76
C ASN A 3 3.88 -19.61 4.39
N GLU A 4 4.12 -19.30 3.11
CA GLU A 4 3.88 -17.96 2.62
C GLU A 4 2.38 -17.73 2.58
N THR A 5 1.98 -16.55 2.99
CA THR A 5 0.60 -16.06 2.99
C THR A 5 0.59 -14.73 2.25
N LEU A 6 -0.61 -14.21 1.96
CA LEU A 6 -0.71 -12.92 1.27
C LEU A 6 -0.05 -11.79 2.07
N ASP A 7 -0.22 -11.76 3.39
CA ASP A 7 0.41 -10.78 4.27
C ASP A 7 1.94 -10.89 4.29
N SER A 8 2.50 -12.10 4.40
CA SER A 8 3.96 -12.27 4.32
C SER A 8 4.52 -11.86 2.95
N SER A 9 3.74 -12.07 1.89
CA SER A 9 4.11 -11.73 0.51
C SER A 9 4.07 -10.22 0.27
N ILE A 10 3.01 -9.54 0.69
CA ILE A 10 2.90 -8.08 0.62
C ILE A 10 4.00 -7.42 1.46
N LEU A 11 4.26 -7.91 2.67
CA LEU A 11 5.33 -7.38 3.52
C LEU A 11 6.71 -7.50 2.87
N LYS A 12 6.98 -8.62 2.18
CA LYS A 12 8.22 -8.80 1.42
C LYS A 12 8.31 -7.85 0.23
N TRP A 13 7.21 -7.66 -0.50
CA TRP A 13 7.14 -6.70 -1.59
C TRP A 13 7.37 -5.26 -1.09
N VAL A 14 6.74 -4.85 0.00
CA VAL A 14 6.97 -3.55 0.66
C VAL A 14 8.45 -3.35 0.99
N ASN A 15 9.12 -4.38 1.52
CA ASN A 15 10.55 -4.32 1.84
C ASN A 15 11.50 -4.36 0.63
N THR A 16 10.99 -4.38 -0.62
CA THR A 16 11.80 -4.17 -1.84
C THR A 16 11.96 -2.69 -2.21
N PHE A 17 11.22 -1.80 -1.54
CA PHE A 17 11.38 -0.35 -1.68
C PHE A 17 12.52 0.15 -0.80
N ASP A 18 13.11 1.29 -1.17
CA ASP A 18 14.13 1.97 -0.36
C ASP A 18 13.45 2.79 0.74
N LEU A 19 12.95 2.08 1.76
CA LEU A 19 12.22 2.65 2.89
C LEU A 19 13.18 3.22 3.94
N LYS A 20 12.75 4.23 4.69
CA LYS A 20 13.54 4.77 5.82
C LYS A 20 13.88 3.72 6.87
N SER A 21 12.96 2.77 7.08
CA SER A 21 13.09 1.67 8.04
C SER A 21 12.48 0.41 7.45
N LYS A 22 13.12 -0.74 7.72
CA LYS A 22 12.58 -2.05 7.34
C LYS A 22 11.31 -2.36 8.14
N VAL A 23 10.28 -2.83 7.47
CA VAL A 23 8.99 -3.20 8.07
C VAL A 23 9.01 -4.68 8.45
N ASN A 24 8.74 -5.01 9.72
CA ASN A 24 8.84 -6.39 10.21
C ASN A 24 7.48 -7.07 10.40
N SER A 25 6.39 -6.29 10.41
CA SER A 25 5.03 -6.77 10.57
C SER A 25 4.04 -5.92 9.79
N MET A 26 2.89 -6.49 9.39
CA MET A 26 1.84 -5.72 8.72
C MET A 26 1.30 -4.57 9.57
N GLU A 27 1.26 -4.76 10.89
CA GLU A 27 0.78 -3.74 11.84
C GLU A 27 1.60 -2.46 11.82
N GLU A 28 2.86 -2.50 11.39
CA GLU A 28 3.72 -1.31 11.25
C GLU A 28 3.27 -0.39 10.11
N LEU A 29 2.42 -0.85 9.19
CA LEU A 29 1.88 -0.05 8.09
C LEU A 29 0.65 0.79 8.49
N TYR A 30 0.10 0.57 9.69
CA TYR A 30 -1.17 1.15 10.14
C TYR A 30 -1.20 2.68 10.13
N ASP A 31 -0.05 3.33 10.28
CA ASP A 31 0.04 4.78 10.40
C ASP A 31 0.08 5.48 9.04
N GLY A 32 0.19 4.74 7.94
CA GLY A 32 0.24 5.23 6.57
C GLY A 32 1.55 5.90 6.14
N VAL A 33 2.57 5.95 6.99
CA VAL A 33 3.86 6.58 6.65
C VAL A 33 4.58 5.79 5.56
N VAL A 34 4.66 4.47 5.71
CA VAL A 34 5.27 3.59 4.69
C VAL A 34 4.48 3.63 3.38
N PHE A 35 3.14 3.70 3.44
CA PHE A 35 2.32 3.86 2.24
C PHE A 35 2.62 5.17 1.51
N ASN A 36 2.83 6.28 2.22
CA ASN A 36 3.28 7.54 1.61
C ASN A 36 4.65 7.40 0.95
N GLU A 37 5.61 6.72 1.57
CA GLU A 37 6.94 6.50 0.99
C GLU A 37 6.85 5.75 -0.33
N ILE A 38 6.08 4.65 -0.37
CA ILE A 38 5.83 3.85 -1.58
C ILE A 38 5.14 4.69 -2.66
N LEU A 39 4.08 5.41 -2.32
CA LEU A 39 3.33 6.22 -3.28
C LEU A 39 4.17 7.37 -3.86
N ASN A 40 5.03 7.98 -3.04
CA ASN A 40 5.95 9.01 -3.49
C ASN A 40 7.06 8.45 -4.40
N ASP A 41 7.49 7.20 -4.22
CA ASP A 41 8.39 6.50 -5.15
C ASP A 41 7.71 6.28 -6.52
N ILE A 42 6.45 5.84 -6.50
CA ILE A 42 5.61 5.60 -7.70
C ILE A 42 5.46 6.87 -8.52
N ASN A 43 4.88 7.91 -7.92
CA ASN A 43 4.70 9.19 -8.60
C ASN A 43 4.88 10.36 -7.63
N PRO A 44 6.10 10.92 -7.51
CA PRO A 44 6.38 12.02 -6.60
C PRO A 44 5.69 13.33 -7.01
N ALA A 45 5.27 13.46 -8.27
CA ALA A 45 4.57 14.66 -8.75
C ALA A 45 3.09 14.67 -8.32
N TRP A 46 2.46 13.49 -8.24
CA TRP A 46 1.08 13.31 -7.77
C TRP A 46 1.01 13.18 -6.25
N PHE A 47 1.78 12.25 -5.70
CA PHE A 47 1.84 11.97 -4.26
C PHE A 47 2.81 12.87 -3.52
N LYS A 48 3.06 14.08 -4.07
CA LYS A 48 3.98 15.10 -3.54
C LYS A 48 3.96 15.07 -2.04
N SER A 49 5.13 14.74 -1.47
CA SER A 49 5.41 14.58 -0.05
C SER A 49 4.28 15.18 0.74
N GLN A 50 3.29 14.33 1.04
CA GLN A 50 2.37 14.65 2.10
C GLN A 50 3.32 14.81 3.26
N SER A 51 3.62 16.06 3.61
CA SER A 51 4.44 16.39 4.76
C SER A 51 3.92 15.44 5.81
N ASN A 52 4.78 14.52 6.26
CA ASN A 52 4.35 13.51 7.20
C ASN A 52 4.22 14.25 8.54
N GLU A 53 3.28 15.19 8.58
CA GLU A 53 2.96 16.00 9.71
C GLU A 53 2.51 14.99 10.75
N ASN A 54 3.26 15.00 11.85
CA ASN A 54 3.12 14.05 12.93
C ASN A 54 3.54 12.60 12.56
N GLU A 55 4.61 12.39 11.76
CA GLU A 55 5.35 11.09 11.77
C GLU A 55 5.52 10.64 13.22
N GLY A 56 5.12 9.41 13.54
CA GLY A 56 5.20 8.87 14.90
C GLY A 56 4.09 9.32 15.87
N SER A 57 3.05 10.04 15.41
CA SER A 57 1.87 10.27 16.24
C SER A 57 1.07 9.00 16.46
N GLU A 58 0.92 8.59 17.71
CA GLU A 58 0.06 7.47 18.14
C GLU A 58 -1.42 7.87 18.27
N ASN A 59 -1.77 9.14 18.03
CA ASN A 59 -3.16 9.59 18.06
C ASN A 59 -3.93 9.00 16.85
N TRP A 60 -4.84 8.08 17.13
CA TRP A 60 -5.66 7.39 16.12
C TRP A 60 -6.45 8.37 15.22
N VAL A 61 -6.84 9.55 15.70
CA VAL A 61 -7.55 10.55 14.88
C VAL A 61 -6.61 11.14 13.83
N VAL A 62 -5.36 11.40 14.20
CA VAL A 62 -4.32 11.90 13.28
C VAL A 62 -4.02 10.84 12.22
N ILE A 63 -3.85 9.58 12.65
CA ILE A 63 -3.61 8.44 11.75
C ILE A 63 -4.79 8.26 10.79
N PHE A 64 -6.02 8.24 11.30
CA PHE A 64 -7.24 8.09 10.50
C PHE A 64 -7.36 9.17 9.41
N ASN A 65 -7.12 10.43 9.78
CA ASN A 65 -7.16 11.54 8.82
C ASN A 65 -6.05 11.42 7.77
N ARG A 66 -4.86 10.95 8.16
CA ARG A 66 -3.77 10.66 7.22
C ARG A 66 -4.19 9.57 6.24
N LEU A 67 -4.64 8.41 6.71
CA LEU A 67 -5.07 7.30 5.85
C LEU A 67 -6.16 7.73 4.86
N LYS A 68 -7.16 8.51 5.30
CA LYS A 68 -8.18 9.08 4.42
C LYS A 68 -7.60 9.98 3.34
N LYS A 69 -6.63 10.82 3.69
CA LYS A 69 -5.95 11.72 2.75
C LYS A 69 -5.19 10.93 1.70
N ILE A 70 -4.46 9.89 2.12
CA ILE A 70 -3.75 8.98 1.22
C ILE A 70 -4.73 8.31 0.27
N TYR A 71 -5.81 7.73 0.81
CA TYR A 71 -6.84 7.09 0.01
C TYR A 71 -7.46 8.04 -1.01
N SER A 72 -7.78 9.28 -0.63
CA SER A 72 -8.29 10.29 -1.57
C SER A 72 -7.34 10.56 -2.74
N LEU A 73 -6.02 10.59 -2.50
CA LEU A 73 -5.02 10.77 -3.55
C LEU A 73 -4.91 9.53 -4.43
N VAL A 74 -4.96 8.33 -3.84
CA VAL A 74 -5.00 7.06 -4.56
C VAL A 74 -6.23 7.01 -5.45
N SER A 75 -7.42 7.34 -4.93
CA SER A 75 -8.66 7.44 -5.72
C SER A 75 -8.57 8.43 -6.87
N GLY A 76 -7.97 9.60 -6.64
CA GLY A 76 -7.74 10.58 -7.71
C GLY A 76 -6.79 10.04 -8.78
N PHE A 77 -5.72 9.34 -8.38
CA PHE A 77 -4.77 8.75 -9.33
C PHE A 77 -5.44 7.69 -10.22
N TYR A 78 -6.25 6.81 -9.64
CA TYR A 78 -7.03 5.84 -10.41
C TYR A 78 -7.96 6.53 -11.41
N ALA A 79 -8.66 7.58 -10.99
CA ALA A 79 -9.60 8.29 -11.85
C ALA A 79 -8.91 9.06 -12.98
N GLU A 80 -7.83 9.78 -12.69
CA GLU A 80 -7.19 10.68 -13.65
C GLU A 80 -6.12 10.00 -14.51
N GLU A 81 -5.29 9.13 -13.92
CA GLU A 81 -4.17 8.49 -14.63
C GLU A 81 -4.56 7.13 -15.21
N LEU A 82 -5.38 6.35 -14.48
CA LEU A 82 -5.79 5.01 -14.92
C LEU A 82 -7.14 5.00 -15.64
N GLY A 83 -7.91 6.10 -15.55
CA GLY A 83 -9.26 6.19 -16.11
C GLY A 83 -10.26 5.23 -15.46
N GLN A 84 -9.98 4.77 -14.24
CA GLN A 84 -10.76 3.78 -13.49
C GLN A 84 -11.35 4.41 -12.23
N SER A 85 -12.55 3.97 -11.83
CA SER A 85 -13.15 4.42 -10.57
C SER A 85 -12.84 3.42 -9.47
N ILE A 86 -12.22 3.88 -8.38
CA ILE A 86 -12.07 3.07 -7.16
C ILE A 86 -13.41 2.67 -6.54
N ILE A 87 -14.54 3.28 -6.94
CA ILE A 87 -15.86 2.97 -6.40
C ILE A 87 -16.24 1.49 -6.61
N GLU A 88 -15.63 0.81 -7.59
CA GLU A 88 -15.82 -0.62 -7.82
C GLU A 88 -15.02 -1.52 -6.85
N ILE A 89 -14.01 -0.96 -6.18
CA ILE A 89 -13.14 -1.68 -5.22
C ILE A 89 -13.59 -1.37 -3.78
N GLU A 90 -13.70 -2.39 -2.94
CA GLU A 90 -14.08 -2.23 -1.53
C GLU A 90 -13.11 -1.31 -0.78
N SER A 91 -13.61 -0.17 -0.28
CA SER A 91 -12.79 0.78 0.49
C SER A 91 -12.35 0.18 1.83
N PRO A 92 -11.05 0.29 2.20
CA PRO A 92 -10.58 -0.11 3.52
C PRO A 92 -11.27 0.68 4.64
N ASN A 93 -11.53 0.01 5.76
CA ASN A 93 -12.07 0.63 6.97
C ASN A 93 -10.94 1.27 7.79
N PHE A 94 -10.64 2.53 7.49
CA PHE A 94 -9.59 3.29 8.16
C PHE A 94 -9.79 3.45 9.67
N ASN A 95 -11.01 3.31 10.20
CA ASN A 95 -11.21 3.34 11.66
C ASN A 95 -10.59 2.10 12.32
N LEU A 96 -10.78 0.92 11.71
CA LEU A 96 -10.22 -0.34 12.21
C LEU A 96 -8.69 -0.34 12.08
N ILE A 97 -8.15 0.20 10.97
CA ILE A 97 -6.70 0.39 10.82
C ILE A 97 -6.16 1.30 11.93
N ALA A 98 -6.72 2.50 12.09
CA ALA A 98 -6.17 3.52 12.99
C ALA A 98 -6.31 3.16 14.48
N LYS A 99 -7.38 2.46 14.87
CA LYS A 99 -7.65 2.13 16.28
C LYS A 99 -7.17 0.75 16.69
N ASN A 100 -7.28 -0.23 15.79
CA ASN A 100 -7.08 -1.64 16.11
C ASN A 100 -5.91 -2.27 15.35
N LYS A 101 -5.25 -1.52 14.45
CA LYS A 101 -4.21 -2.05 13.55
C LYS A 101 -4.69 -3.29 12.80
N ASP A 102 -5.96 -3.28 12.41
CA ASP A 102 -6.62 -4.43 11.80
C ASP A 102 -5.88 -4.86 10.51
N ILE A 103 -5.30 -6.06 10.54
CA ILE A 103 -4.43 -6.56 9.47
C ILE A 103 -5.22 -6.74 8.17
N ALA A 104 -6.49 -7.17 8.23
CA ALA A 104 -7.29 -7.38 7.05
C ALA A 104 -7.55 -6.06 6.31
N GLU A 105 -7.85 -5.00 7.06
CA GLU A 105 -8.06 -3.67 6.47
C GLU A 105 -6.75 -3.03 5.99
N ILE A 106 -5.63 -3.27 6.68
CA ILE A 106 -4.30 -2.86 6.19
C ILE A 106 -3.96 -3.56 4.89
N LEU A 107 -4.25 -4.87 4.78
CA LEU A 107 -4.03 -5.65 3.56
C LEU A 107 -4.84 -5.10 2.40
N LYS A 108 -6.14 -4.84 2.57
CA LYS A 108 -6.97 -4.21 1.53
C LYS A 108 -6.33 -2.93 1.01
N PHE A 109 -5.82 -2.09 1.91
CA PHE A 109 -5.18 -0.84 1.49
C PHE A 109 -3.84 -1.07 0.77
N ALA A 110 -3.03 -2.02 1.23
CA ALA A 110 -1.78 -2.39 0.56
C ALA A 110 -2.03 -2.98 -0.84
N GLN A 111 -3.10 -3.78 -1.02
CA GLN A 111 -3.49 -4.34 -2.31
C GLN A 111 -3.86 -3.26 -3.31
N LEU A 112 -4.62 -2.24 -2.89
CA LEU A 112 -4.91 -1.07 -3.74
C LEU A 112 -3.63 -0.38 -4.22
N ILE A 113 -2.64 -0.20 -3.34
CA ILE A 113 -1.37 0.44 -3.70
C ILE A 113 -0.52 -0.46 -4.60
N LEU A 114 -0.54 -1.77 -4.37
CA LEU A 114 0.11 -2.76 -5.22
C LEU A 114 -0.45 -2.74 -6.65
N VAL A 115 -1.78 -2.75 -6.80
CA VAL A 115 -2.45 -2.67 -8.09
C VAL A 115 -2.12 -1.35 -8.78
N LEU A 116 -2.16 -0.24 -8.04
CA LEU A 116 -1.73 1.06 -8.54
C LEU A 116 -0.28 1.02 -9.05
N ALA A 117 0.64 0.40 -8.30
CA ALA A 117 2.05 0.31 -8.69
C ALA A 117 2.23 -0.46 -10.01
N VAL A 118 1.53 -1.60 -10.19
CA VAL A 118 1.64 -2.40 -11.44
C VAL A 118 0.91 -1.77 -12.63
N GLN A 119 -0.03 -0.86 -12.40
CA GLN A 119 -0.72 -0.11 -13.46
C GLN A 119 -0.09 1.26 -13.74
N SER A 120 0.83 1.74 -12.89
CA SER A 120 1.50 3.03 -13.07
C SER A 120 2.41 3.07 -14.30
N GLU A 121 2.80 4.26 -14.75
CA GLU A 121 3.71 4.45 -15.88
C GLU A 121 5.07 3.73 -15.69
N LYS A 122 5.55 3.67 -14.44
CA LYS A 122 6.79 2.98 -14.05
C LYS A 122 6.57 1.50 -13.71
N ASN A 123 5.48 0.89 -14.14
CA ASN A 123 5.11 -0.49 -13.77
C ASN A 123 6.23 -1.52 -13.94
N LYS A 124 7.09 -1.41 -14.97
CA LYS A 124 8.21 -2.33 -15.20
C LYS A 124 9.13 -2.45 -13.99
N GLU A 125 9.35 -1.35 -13.26
CA GLU A 125 10.15 -1.34 -12.04
C GLU A 125 9.46 -2.11 -10.91
N TYR A 126 8.16 -1.86 -10.70
CA TYR A 126 7.38 -2.52 -9.65
C TYR A 126 7.12 -4.00 -9.94
N ILE A 127 6.91 -4.35 -11.20
CA ILE A 127 6.85 -5.75 -11.66
C ILE A 127 8.20 -6.41 -11.42
N SER A 128 9.33 -5.75 -11.72
CA SER A 128 10.66 -6.29 -11.43
C SER A 128 10.87 -6.58 -9.94
N LYS A 129 10.37 -5.70 -9.06
CA LYS A 129 10.37 -5.91 -7.60
C LYS A 129 9.57 -7.15 -7.21
N ILE A 130 8.37 -7.35 -7.78
CA ILE A 130 7.56 -8.56 -7.56
C ILE A 130 8.30 -9.81 -8.05
N THR A 131 8.84 -9.80 -9.26
CA THR A 131 9.55 -10.95 -9.85
C THR A 131 10.87 -11.28 -9.16
N SER A 132 11.39 -10.39 -8.32
CA SER A 132 12.58 -10.65 -7.50
C SER A 132 12.29 -11.53 -6.27
N LEU A 133 11.01 -11.64 -5.88
CA LEU A 133 10.57 -12.46 -4.76
C LEU A 133 10.57 -13.95 -5.15
N ASN A 134 10.42 -14.84 -4.18
CA ASN A 134 10.28 -16.26 -4.47
C ASN A 134 8.94 -16.58 -5.17
N GLN A 135 8.85 -17.74 -5.81
CA GLN A 135 7.67 -18.13 -6.59
C GLN A 135 6.36 -18.15 -5.77
N ALA A 136 6.40 -18.59 -4.51
CA ALA A 136 5.22 -18.64 -3.65
C ALA A 136 4.70 -17.23 -3.33
N ASN A 137 5.60 -16.27 -3.07
CA ASN A 137 5.22 -14.87 -2.85
C ASN A 137 4.67 -14.23 -4.12
N GLN A 138 5.26 -14.52 -5.29
CA GLN A 138 4.75 -14.04 -6.57
C GLN A 138 3.33 -14.52 -6.85
N GLN A 139 3.04 -15.80 -6.56
CA GLN A 139 1.70 -16.37 -6.75
C GLN A 139 0.65 -15.67 -5.89
N TRP A 140 0.92 -15.45 -4.61
CA TRP A 140 0.01 -14.71 -3.73
C TRP A 140 -0.26 -13.28 -4.21
N ILE A 141 0.79 -12.57 -4.64
CA ILE A 141 0.68 -11.22 -5.18
C ILE A 141 -0.14 -11.20 -6.47
N MET A 142 0.07 -12.16 -7.37
CA MET A 142 -0.65 -12.24 -8.63
C MET A 142 -2.14 -12.50 -8.42
N ILE A 143 -2.50 -13.48 -7.58
CA ILE A 143 -3.90 -13.76 -7.22
C ILE A 143 -4.55 -12.50 -6.63
N SER A 144 -3.84 -11.82 -5.74
CA SER A 144 -4.35 -10.59 -5.12
C SER A 144 -4.56 -9.44 -6.11
N ILE A 145 -3.83 -9.38 -7.22
CA ILE A 145 -4.02 -8.35 -8.25
C ILE A 145 -5.25 -8.69 -9.12
N GLU A 146 -5.52 -9.98 -9.34
CA GLU A 146 -6.68 -10.44 -10.12
C GLU A 146 -8.01 -10.32 -9.34
N GLU A 147 -7.96 -10.30 -8.01
CA GLU A 147 -9.14 -10.19 -7.13
C GLU A 147 -9.64 -8.74 -6.93
N VAL A 148 -8.85 -7.73 -7.33
CA VAL A 148 -9.15 -6.29 -7.18
C VAL A 148 -9.65 -5.70 -8.49
#